data_AF-A0A0F9B1X2-F1
#
_entry.id   AF-A0A0F9B1X2-F1
#
_cell.length_a   1.000
_cell.length_b   1.000
_cell.length_c   1.000
_cell.angle_alpha   90.00
_cell.angle_beta   90.00
_cell.angle_gamma   90.00
#
_symmetry.space_group_name_H-M   'P 1'
#
loop_
_entity.id
_entity.type
_entity.pdbx_description
1 polymer ?
#
loop_
_entity_poly.entity_id
_entity_poly.type
_entity_poly.pdbx_seq_one_letter_code
_entity_poly.pdbx_strand_id
1 'polypeptide(L)'
;MRINVDPIKLQQAVKAGFERVKVYRGQRAMFIKEFCGQYFKETKGLTGDTPINLLFTTIRAYIPNLVMKTGINKVTTEIMSHKFTAELLGYGLDSLHKDIKLKDKLRAWIVDAIFGIGIMETALGISDNLISLG
;
A
#
# COMPACT_ATOMS: atom_id res chain seq x y z
N MET A 1 -12.61 -11.83 -27.11
CA MET A 1 -12.24 -12.98 -26.25
C MET A 1 -13.41 -13.27 -25.31
N ARG A 2 -14.17 -14.36 -25.50
CA ARG A 2 -15.22 -14.74 -24.54
C ARG A 2 -14.56 -15.46 -23.37
N ILE A 3 -14.52 -14.81 -22.21
CA ILE A 3 -13.99 -15.42 -20.99
C ILE A 3 -15.02 -16.46 -20.53
N ASN A 4 -14.73 -17.73 -20.76
CA ASN A 4 -15.53 -18.83 -20.22
C ASN A 4 -15.13 -19.01 -18.75
N VAL A 5 -15.89 -18.41 -17.84
CA VAL A 5 -15.65 -18.51 -16.40
C VAL A 5 -16.25 -19.82 -15.91
N ASP A 6 -15.39 -20.78 -15.61
CA ASP A 6 -15.77 -22.02 -14.93
C ASP A 6 -16.20 -21.70 -13.48
N PRO A 7 -17.48 -21.90 -13.10
CA PRO A 7 -17.99 -21.54 -11.78
C PRO A 7 -17.27 -22.26 -10.64
N ILE A 8 -16.81 -23.50 -10.87
CA ILE A 8 -16.13 -24.30 -9.84
C ILE A 8 -14.76 -23.69 -9.53
N LYS A 9 -14.02 -23.29 -10.56
CA LYS A 9 -12.71 -22.64 -10.40
C LYS A 9 -12.84 -21.27 -9.73
N LEU A 10 -13.87 -20.50 -10.08
CA LEU A 10 -14.16 -19.23 -9.41
C LEU A 10 -14.43 -19.46 -7.91
N GLN A 11 -15.27 -20.43 -7.57
CA GLN A 11 -15.60 -20.75 -6.19
C GLN A 11 -14.36 -21.19 -5.39
N GLN A 12 -13.51 -22.03 -5.96
CA GLN A 12 -12.27 -22.46 -5.33
C GLN A 12 -11.29 -21.30 -5.11
N ALA A 13 -11.14 -20.42 -6.10
CA ALA A 13 -10.29 -19.23 -6.00
C ALA A 13 -10.76 -18.28 -4.89
N VAL A 14 -12.08 -18.05 -4.80
CA VAL A 14 -12.70 -17.23 -3.74
C VAL A 14 -12.48 -17.87 -2.37
N LYS A 15 -12.75 -19.18 -2.21
CA LYS A 15 -12.56 -19.90 -0.94
C LYS A 15 -11.10 -19.85 -0.47
N ALA A 16 -10.15 -20.07 -1.38
CA ALA A 16 -8.73 -19.95 -1.11
C ALA A 16 -8.31 -18.51 -0.75
N GLY A 17 -8.96 -17.50 -1.32
CA GLY A 17 -8.80 -16.10 -0.93
C GLY A 17 -9.21 -15.86 0.53
N PHE A 18 -10.40 -16.31 0.93
CA PHE A 18 -10.89 -16.11 2.29
C PHE A 18 -10.06 -16.83 3.36
N GLU A 19 -9.65 -18.07 3.11
CA GLU A 19 -8.83 -18.82 4.08
C GLU A 19 -7.45 -18.16 4.28
N ARG A 20 -6.82 -17.64 3.21
CA ARG A 20 -5.52 -16.94 3.31
C ARG A 20 -5.57 -15.69 4.20
N VAL A 21 -6.68 -14.97 4.21
CA VAL A 21 -6.81 -13.69 4.92
C VAL A 21 -7.46 -13.87 6.31
N LYS A 22 -7.94 -15.07 6.65
CA LYS A 22 -8.70 -15.36 7.87
C LYS A 22 -7.95 -15.00 9.15
N VAL A 23 -6.68 -15.39 9.27
CA VAL A 23 -5.83 -15.11 10.44
C VAL A 23 -5.59 -13.60 10.60
N TYR A 24 -5.28 -12.92 9.50
CA TYR A 24 -5.01 -11.48 9.48
C TYR A 24 -6.27 -10.66 9.81
N ARG A 25 -7.47 -11.11 9.43
CA ARG A 25 -8.73 -10.42 9.79
C ARG A 25 -8.99 -10.41 11.30
N GLY A 26 -8.74 -11.54 11.97
CA GLY A 26 -8.90 -11.64 13.43
C GLY A 26 -7.92 -10.71 14.18
N GLN A 27 -6.67 -10.69 13.74
CA GLN A 27 -5.63 -9.83 14.32
C GLN A 27 -5.89 -8.34 14.04
N ARG A 28 -6.28 -7.99 12.80
CA ARG A 28 -6.61 -6.62 12.40
C ARG A 28 -7.75 -6.03 13.22
N ALA A 29 -8.79 -6.81 13.54
CA ALA A 29 -9.91 -6.34 14.35
C ALA A 29 -9.47 -5.96 15.78
N MET A 30 -8.54 -6.70 16.37
CA MET A 30 -7.98 -6.42 17.69
C MET A 30 -7.15 -5.13 17.70
N PHE A 31 -6.26 -4.98 16.71
CA PHE A 31 -5.43 -3.77 16.59
C PHE A 31 -6.23 -2.51 16.20
N ILE A 32 -7.25 -2.63 15.34
CA ILE A 32 -8.14 -1.49 15.04
C ILE A 32 -8.89 -1.04 16.30
N LYS A 33 -9.33 -1.98 17.15
CA LYS A 33 -10.00 -1.63 18.41
C LYS A 33 -9.08 -0.86 19.36
N GLU A 34 -7.81 -1.23 19.43
CA GLU A 34 -6.81 -0.49 20.22
C GLU A 34 -6.42 0.84 19.58
N PHE A 35 -6.21 0.86 18.26
CA PHE A 35 -5.87 2.08 17.51
C PHE A 35 -7.00 3.12 17.51
N CYS A 36 -8.25 2.70 17.38
CA CYS A 36 -9.42 3.57 17.46
C CYS A 36 -9.87 3.85 18.90
N GLY A 37 -9.18 3.29 19.92
CA GLY A 37 -9.61 3.09 21.30
C GLY A 37 -10.08 4.30 22.13
N GLN A 38 -10.24 5.48 21.54
CA GLN A 38 -10.77 6.69 22.19
C GLN A 38 -11.85 7.43 21.36
N TYR A 39 -11.74 7.51 20.02
CA TYR A 39 -12.74 8.24 19.20
C TYR A 39 -14.11 7.56 19.12
N PHE A 40 -14.19 6.24 19.29
CA PHE A 40 -15.46 5.51 19.39
C PHE A 40 -16.04 5.45 20.82
N LYS A 41 -15.25 5.81 21.83
CA LYS A 41 -15.72 5.86 23.24
C LYS A 41 -16.51 7.13 23.54
N GLU A 42 -16.28 8.22 22.82
CA GLU A 42 -17.02 9.47 23.03
C GLU A 42 -18.53 9.32 22.75
N THR A 43 -18.93 8.38 21.89
CA THR A 43 -20.35 8.07 21.63
C THR A 43 -21.00 7.20 22.72
N LYS A 44 -20.21 6.58 23.62
CA LYS A 44 -20.68 5.79 24.77
C LYS A 44 -19.77 6.03 25.97
N GLY A 45 -20.06 7.12 26.69
CA GLY A 45 -19.27 7.68 27.77
C GLY A 45 -18.69 6.67 28.77
N LEU A 46 -17.37 6.63 28.84
CA LEU A 46 -16.62 6.14 29.98
C LEU A 46 -15.49 7.14 30.26
N THR A 47 -15.77 8.02 31.23
CA THR A 47 -14.83 8.90 31.90
C THR A 47 -13.75 8.09 32.61
N GLY A 48 -12.49 8.38 32.31
CA GLY A 48 -11.34 7.88 33.06
C GLY A 48 -10.05 8.28 32.36
N ASP A 49 -9.20 9.01 33.07
CA ASP A 49 -7.83 9.36 32.67
C ASP A 49 -7.11 8.10 32.18
N THR A 50 -7.00 7.91 30.87
CA THR A 50 -6.32 6.77 30.26
C THR A 50 -5.52 7.20 29.04
N PRO A 51 -4.39 6.53 28.81
CA PRO A 51 -3.17 7.15 28.32
C PRO A 51 -3.29 7.60 26.87
N ILE A 52 -2.49 8.61 26.52
CA ILE A 52 -2.17 8.98 25.14
C ILE A 52 -2.11 7.70 24.31
N ASN A 53 -2.86 7.63 23.22
CA ASN A 53 -2.82 6.50 22.29
C ASN A 53 -1.39 6.41 21.70
N LEU A 54 -0.51 5.71 22.42
CA LEU A 54 0.91 5.61 22.13
C LEU A 54 1.12 4.92 20.80
N LEU A 55 0.25 3.96 20.43
CA LEU A 55 0.24 3.32 19.12
C LEU A 55 -0.05 4.34 18.01
N PHE A 56 -1.14 5.12 18.13
CA PHE A 56 -1.45 6.16 17.16
C PHE A 56 -0.32 7.20 17.03
N THR A 57 0.23 7.63 18.16
CA THR A 57 1.29 8.64 18.18
C THR A 57 2.59 8.10 17.57
N THR A 58 2.94 6.84 17.86
CA THR A 58 4.11 6.16 17.29
C THR A 58 3.94 5.94 15.79
N ILE A 59 2.79 5.45 15.34
CA ILE A 59 2.47 5.26 13.91
C ILE A 59 2.54 6.61 13.17
N ARG A 60 1.93 7.65 13.73
CA ARG A 60 1.92 9.00 13.15
C ARG A 60 3.31 9.62 13.07
N ALA A 61 4.19 9.35 14.05
CA ALA A 61 5.57 9.85 14.05
C ALA A 61 6.49 9.02 13.14
N TYR A 62 6.29 7.71 13.07
CA TYR A 62 7.22 6.80 12.39
C TYR A 62 6.98 6.70 10.88
N ILE A 63 5.71 6.62 10.45
CA ILE A 63 5.37 6.37 9.04
C ILE A 63 5.84 7.47 8.09
N PRO A 64 5.68 8.78 8.38
CA PRO A 64 6.18 9.83 7.49
C PRO A 64 7.69 9.73 7.28
N ASN A 65 8.44 9.41 8.34
CA ASN A 65 9.89 9.26 8.30
C ASN A 65 10.33 8.07 7.43
N LEU A 66 9.56 6.98 7.41
CA LEU A 66 9.85 5.80 6.60
C LEU A 66 9.63 6.08 5.10
N VAL A 67 8.55 6.79 4.76
CA VAL A 67 8.18 7.13 3.37
C VAL A 67 9.03 8.27 2.79
N MET A 68 9.52 9.20 3.61
CA MET A 68 10.33 10.32 3.11
C MET A 68 11.73 9.91 2.66
N LYS A 69 12.29 8.79 3.17
CA LYS A 69 13.63 8.31 2.82
C LYS A 69 13.72 7.59 1.46
N THR A 70 12.61 7.19 0.85
CA THR A 70 12.60 6.30 -0.33
C THR A 70 12.48 7.02 -1.68
N GLY A 71 12.70 8.34 -1.71
CA GLY A 71 12.22 9.21 -2.80
C GLY A 71 12.97 9.20 -4.14
N ILE A 72 14.07 8.45 -4.28
CA ILE A 72 14.89 8.46 -5.51
C ILE A 72 15.26 7.02 -5.86
N ASN A 73 14.88 6.57 -7.06
CA ASN A 73 15.31 5.28 -7.56
C ASN A 73 16.75 5.35 -8.05
N LYS A 74 17.61 4.48 -7.53
CA LYS A 74 18.97 4.32 -8.04
C LYS A 74 19.05 3.06 -8.89
N VAL A 75 18.84 3.21 -10.19
CA VAL A 75 19.00 2.12 -11.17
C VAL A 75 20.47 2.06 -11.57
N THR A 76 21.12 0.91 -11.33
CA THR A 76 22.53 0.69 -11.66
C THR A 76 22.68 -0.51 -12.58
N THR A 77 23.72 -0.49 -13.40
CA THR A 77 24.13 -1.63 -14.22
C THR A 77 25.64 -1.82 -14.11
N GLU A 78 26.07 -3.08 -14.19
CA GLU A 78 27.49 -3.46 -14.21
C GLU A 78 28.13 -3.19 -15.58
N ILE A 79 27.31 -3.00 -16.63
CA ILE A 79 27.76 -2.80 -18.00
C ILE A 79 27.92 -1.31 -18.29
N MET A 80 29.16 -0.87 -18.50
CA MET A 80 29.49 0.55 -18.71
C MET A 80 28.75 1.22 -19.87
N SER A 81 28.54 0.50 -20.98
CA SER A 81 27.83 1.03 -22.15
C SER A 81 26.35 1.33 -21.88
N HIS A 82 25.75 0.65 -20.90
CA HIS A 82 24.33 0.82 -20.55
C HIS A 82 24.11 1.73 -19.34
N LYS A 83 25.18 2.30 -18.78
CA LYS A 83 25.09 3.19 -17.62
C LYS A 83 24.14 4.37 -17.87
N PHE A 84 24.25 4.99 -19.04
CA PHE A 84 23.37 6.10 -19.43
C PHE A 84 21.90 5.64 -19.55
N THR A 85 21.65 4.47 -20.13
CA THR A 85 20.29 3.91 -20.24
C THR A 85 19.70 3.60 -18.87
N ALA A 86 20.51 3.10 -17.94
CA ALA A 86 20.10 2.83 -16.56
C ALA A 86 19.74 4.13 -15.83
N GLU A 87 20.54 5.18 -15.97
CA GLU A 87 20.25 6.51 -15.41
C GLU A 87 18.95 7.10 -15.98
N LEU A 88 18.75 6.99 -17.30
CA LEU A 88 17.53 7.45 -17.97
C LEU A 88 16.28 6.69 -17.48
N LEU A 89 16.39 5.38 -17.27
CA LEU A 89 15.32 4.57 -16.69
C LEU A 89 15.01 5.01 -15.25
N GLY A 90 16.03 5.33 -14.45
CA GLY A 90 15.86 5.87 -13.10
C GLY A 90 15.01 7.15 -13.10
N TYR A 91 15.30 8.09 -13.99
CA TYR A 91 14.51 9.32 -14.13
C TYR A 91 13.07 9.04 -14.60
N GLY A 92 12.88 8.09 -15.52
CA GLY A 92 11.55 7.67 -15.96
C GLY A 92 10.71 7.10 -14.81
N LEU A 93 11.31 6.25 -13.99
CA LEU A 93 10.66 5.69 -12.79
C LEU A 93 10.34 6.77 -11.76
N ASP A 94 11.25 7.71 -11.52
CA ASP A 94 11.02 8.83 -10.61
C ASP A 94 9.88 9.74 -11.07
N SER A 95 9.73 9.96 -12.38
CA SER A 95 8.60 10.68 -12.95
C SER A 95 7.30 9.91 -12.74
N LEU A 96 7.29 8.62 -13.09
CA LEU A 96 6.11 7.76 -12.91
C LEU A 96 5.68 7.68 -11.44
N HIS A 97 6.63 7.61 -10.51
CA HIS A 97 6.36 7.60 -9.07
C HIS A 97 5.65 8.87 -8.58
N LYS A 98 5.94 10.03 -9.18
CA LYS A 98 5.25 11.30 -8.90
C LYS A 98 3.82 11.24 -9.42
N ASP A 99 3.62 10.78 -10.66
CA ASP A 99 2.30 10.72 -11.30
C ASP A 99 1.33 9.81 -10.55
N ILE A 100 1.80 8.63 -10.14
CA ILE A 100 0.98 7.68 -9.38
C ILE A 100 0.82 8.05 -7.89
N LYS A 101 1.44 9.15 -7.45
CA LYS A 101 1.54 9.59 -6.04
C LYS A 101 2.00 8.44 -5.14
N LEU A 102 3.07 7.77 -5.54
CA LEU A 102 3.53 6.53 -4.90
C LEU A 102 3.76 6.70 -3.39
N LYS A 103 4.25 7.87 -2.96
CA LYS A 103 4.47 8.19 -1.54
C LYS A 103 3.19 8.11 -0.72
N ASP A 104 2.07 8.61 -1.23
CA ASP A 104 0.80 8.57 -0.50
C ASP A 104 0.23 7.14 -0.44
N LYS A 105 0.39 6.38 -1.54
CA LYS A 105 0.02 4.95 -1.59
C LYS A 105 0.88 4.10 -0.66
N LEU A 106 2.19 4.33 -0.61
CA LEU A 106 3.10 3.67 0.31
C LEU A 106 2.78 4.00 1.77
N ARG A 107 2.41 5.25 2.07
CA ARG A 107 1.97 5.64 3.41
C ARG A 107 0.76 4.81 3.85
N ALA A 108 -0.28 4.74 3.03
CA ALA A 108 -1.47 3.94 3.33
C ALA A 108 -1.14 2.44 3.44
N TRP A 109 -0.29 1.93 2.56
CA TRP A 109 0.12 0.53 2.55
C TRP A 109 0.92 0.13 3.79
N ILE A 110 1.85 0.98 4.25
CA ILE A 110 2.63 0.74 5.47
C ILE A 110 1.72 0.74 6.71
N VAL A 111 0.74 1.66 6.76
CA VAL A 111 -0.28 1.66 7.82
C VAL A 111 -1.00 0.31 7.83
N ASP A 112 -1.53 -0.14 6.69
CA ASP A 112 -2.25 -1.41 6.59
C ASP A 112 -1.38 -2.64 6.91
N ALA A 113 -0.09 -2.60 6.52
CA ALA A 113 0.88 -3.65 6.83
C ALA A 113 1.14 -3.78 8.33
N ILE A 114 1.20 -2.67 9.08
CA ILE A 114 1.32 -2.67 10.55
C ILE A 114 0.08 -3.32 11.20
N PHE A 115 -1.09 -3.18 10.57
CA PHE A 115 -2.33 -3.80 11.04
C PHE A 115 -2.53 -5.25 10.59
N GLY A 116 -1.51 -5.87 10.00
CA GLY A 116 -1.42 -7.31 9.76
C GLY A 116 -1.28 -7.69 8.29
N ILE A 117 -1.83 -6.92 7.34
CA ILE A 117 -1.68 -7.20 5.91
C ILE A 117 -1.80 -5.93 5.08
N GLY A 118 -0.75 -5.63 4.31
CA GLY A 118 -0.76 -4.59 3.29
C GLY A 118 -0.78 -5.23 1.91
N ILE A 119 -1.85 -5.01 1.13
CA ILE A 119 -1.92 -5.47 -0.26
C ILE A 119 -1.73 -4.26 -1.15
N MET A 120 -0.73 -4.30 -2.04
CA MET A 120 -0.52 -3.30 -3.07
C MET A 120 -0.84 -3.91 -4.42
N GLU A 121 -1.85 -3.36 -5.09
CA GLU A 121 -2.14 -3.72 -6.47
C GLU A 121 -1.18 -2.99 -7.41
N THR A 122 -0.56 -3.75 -8.30
CA THR A 122 0.25 -3.22 -9.39
C THR A 122 -0.38 -3.65 -10.71
N ALA A 123 -0.60 -2.69 -11.60
CA ALA A 123 -1.17 -2.92 -12.91
C ALA A 123 -0.40 -2.11 -13.96
N LEU A 124 -0.30 -2.66 -15.16
CA LEU A 124 0.18 -1.93 -16.33
C LEU A 124 -1.01 -1.21 -16.95
N GLY A 125 -1.11 0.10 -16.72
CA GLY A 125 -2.03 0.97 -17.42
C GLY A 125 -1.36 1.55 -18.66
N ILE A 126 -2.06 1.55 -19.79
CA ILE A 126 -1.66 2.39 -20.93
C ILE A 126 -1.95 3.84 -20.51
N SER A 127 -0.92 4.67 -20.39
CA SER A 127 -1.12 6.11 -20.30
C SER A 127 -1.71 6.58 -21.63
N ASP A 128 -2.85 7.23 -21.59
CA ASP A 128 -3.65 7.68 -22.75
C ASP A 128 -3.01 8.83 -23.55
N ASN A 129 -1.68 8.84 -23.66
CA ASN A 129 -0.95 9.64 -24.63
C ASN A 129 -0.86 8.86 -25.95
N LEU A 130 -2.02 8.54 -26.52
CA LEU A 130 -2.11 8.38 -27.97
C LEU A 130 -1.77 9.75 -28.55
N ILE A 131 -0.59 9.86 -29.16
CA ILE A 131 -0.26 10.97 -30.04
C ILE A 131 -1.36 10.98 -31.11
N SER A 132 -2.27 11.95 -31.03
CA SER A 132 -3.15 12.30 -32.14
C SER A 132 -2.23 12.81 -33.25
N LEU A 133 -1.78 11.89 -34.09
CA LEU A 133 -1.36 12.22 -35.44
C LEU A 133 -2.65 12.58 -36.18
N GLY A 134 -2.91 13.88 -36.25
CA GLY A 134 -3.88 14.45 -37.18
C GLY A 134 -3.44 14.29 -38.63
#